data_AF-A0A7D5D907-F1
#
_entry.id   AF-A0A7D5D907-F1
#
_cell.length_a   1.000
_cell.length_b   1.000
_cell.length_c   1.000
_cell.angle_alpha   90.00
_cell.angle_beta   90.00
_cell.angle_gamma   90.00
#
_symmetry.space_group_name_H-M   'P 1'
#
loop_
_entity.id
_entity.type
_entity.pdbx_description
1 polymer ?
#
loop_
_entity_poly.entity_id
_entity_poly.type
_entity_poly.pdbx_seq_one_letter_code
_entity_poly.pdbx_strand_id
1 'polypeptide(L)'
;MPKIIDVIITPQNQTFLLLDQMPSLVYVRNGSLLTANDGGFYDFMKIVPGSKDAFAGRAFTIRLADGSDFECTGQVWSCGGSPGVQTLQVGVGTIESLSRCYVFSSATVDVALINEWLAENKPSRRYYKYDKRETVEYWDALWRREKWGDKVSPARARTLRKRGVTIFRHDGSSPSWSPSFERKKAQIAASMALDA
;
A
#
# COMPACT_ATOMS: atom_id res chain seq x y z
N MET A 1 6.85 13.99 12.39
CA MET A 1 5.41 13.95 12.11
C MET A 1 5.15 13.70 10.62
N PRO A 2 4.58 12.54 10.30
CA PRO A 2 4.09 12.18 8.97
C PRO A 2 2.99 13.13 8.50
N LYS A 3 2.93 13.35 7.20
CA LYS A 3 1.86 14.09 6.52
C LYS A 3 1.09 13.15 5.60
N ILE A 4 -0.23 13.30 5.60
CA ILE A 4 -1.10 12.57 4.68
C ILE A 4 -1.01 13.22 3.29
N ILE A 5 -0.58 12.44 2.30
CA ILE A 5 -0.53 12.82 0.89
C ILE A 5 -1.86 12.47 0.21
N ASP A 6 -2.42 11.30 0.50
CA ASP A 6 -3.66 10.81 -0.10
C ASP A 6 -4.42 9.91 0.88
N VAL A 7 -5.75 9.98 0.82
CA VAL A 7 -6.65 9.06 1.52
C VAL A 7 -7.37 8.21 0.48
N ILE A 8 -7.18 6.90 0.55
CA ILE A 8 -7.87 5.93 -0.28
C ILE A 8 -8.98 5.29 0.55
N ILE A 9 -10.24 5.45 0.10
CA ILE A 9 -11.40 4.77 0.69
C ILE A 9 -11.94 3.78 -0.34
N THR A 10 -11.85 2.49 -0.04
CA THR A 10 -12.33 1.44 -0.94
C THR A 10 -13.86 1.35 -0.92
N PRO A 11 -14.49 0.70 -1.91
CA PRO A 11 -15.94 0.45 -1.89
C PRO A 11 -16.41 -0.35 -0.66
N GLN A 12 -15.51 -1.09 0.00
CA GLN A 12 -15.76 -1.82 1.25
C GLN A 12 -15.57 -0.94 2.49
N ASN A 13 -15.42 0.38 2.32
CA ASN A 13 -15.17 1.36 3.37
C ASN A 13 -13.89 1.12 4.18
N GLN A 14 -12.88 0.48 3.55
CA GLN A 14 -11.54 0.37 4.14
C GLN A 14 -10.75 1.63 3.82
N THR A 15 -10.04 2.14 4.82
CA THR A 15 -9.26 3.38 4.70
C THR A 15 -7.76 3.08 4.65
N PHE A 16 -7.08 3.66 3.67
CA PHE A 16 -5.63 3.60 3.51
C PHE A 16 -5.07 5.01 3.34
N LEU A 17 -3.91 5.27 3.91
CA LEU A 17 -3.24 6.56 3.86
C LEU A 17 -1.91 6.41 3.13
N LEU A 18 -1.70 7.26 2.13
CA LEU A 18 -0.37 7.50 1.60
C LEU A 18 0.29 8.60 2.43
N LEU A 19 1.47 8.33 2.95
CA LEU A 19 2.24 9.27 3.76
C LEU A 19 3.50 9.72 3.02
N ASP A 20 4.00 10.91 3.38
CA ASP A 20 5.30 11.39 2.92
C ASP A 20 6.46 10.59 3.54
N GLN A 21 6.31 10.19 4.80
CA GLN A 21 7.22 9.33 5.55
C GLN A 21 6.42 8.43 6.50
N MET A 22 7.00 7.29 6.88
CA MET A 22 6.38 6.42 7.89
C MET A 22 6.44 7.07 9.28
N PRO A 23 5.45 6.82 10.17
CA PRO A 23 5.51 7.25 11.56
C PRO A 23 6.73 6.66 12.28
N SER A 24 7.35 7.46 13.13
CA SER A 24 8.45 7.04 13.99
C SER A 24 7.93 6.25 15.19
N LEU A 25 8.45 5.03 15.37
CA LEU A 25 8.09 4.16 16.49
C LEU A 25 9.02 4.40 17.68
N VAL A 26 8.92 5.58 18.29
CA VAL A 26 9.64 5.95 19.52
C VAL A 26 8.68 5.85 20.69
N TYR A 27 8.98 4.99 21.66
CA TYR A 27 8.02 4.63 22.71
C TYR A 27 8.29 5.33 24.03
N VAL A 28 7.22 5.78 24.67
CA VAL A 28 7.20 6.15 26.09
C VAL A 28 6.83 4.90 26.89
N ARG A 29 7.62 4.61 27.92
CA ARG A 29 7.38 3.47 28.81
C ARG A 29 6.65 3.89 30.08
N ASN A 30 5.52 3.24 30.36
CA ASN A 30 4.80 3.36 31.63
C ASN A 30 4.56 1.96 32.22
N GLY A 31 5.43 1.56 33.15
CA GLY A 31 5.44 0.21 33.70
C GLY A 31 5.71 -0.85 32.61
N SER A 32 4.69 -1.65 32.32
CA SER A 32 4.72 -2.67 31.26
C SER A 32 4.10 -2.20 29.93
N LEU A 33 3.55 -0.99 29.86
CA LEU A 33 2.99 -0.45 28.63
C LEU A 33 4.04 0.39 27.90
N LEU A 34 4.13 0.20 26.59
CA LEU A 34 4.91 1.02 25.66
C LEU A 34 3.93 1.70 24.71
N THR A 35 4.03 3.02 24.59
CA THR A 35 3.15 3.81 23.73
C THR A 35 3.98 4.72 22.85
N ALA A 36 3.80 4.62 21.54
CA ALA A 36 4.35 5.57 20.58
C ALA A 36 3.24 6.50 20.09
N ASN A 37 3.59 7.77 19.89
CA ASN A 37 2.76 8.76 19.25
C ASN A 37 3.67 9.66 18.39
N ASP A 38 3.52 9.61 17.07
CA ASP A 38 4.17 10.54 16.14
C ASP A 38 3.12 11.38 15.44
N GLY A 39 2.58 12.35 16.18
CA GLY A 39 1.61 13.33 15.68
C GLY A 39 0.29 12.71 15.25
N GLY A 40 -0.33 11.93 16.14
CA GLY A 40 -1.64 11.31 15.94
C GLY A 40 -1.60 9.93 15.27
N PHE A 41 -0.40 9.42 14.98
CA PHE A 41 -0.16 8.01 14.66
C PHE A 41 0.28 7.29 15.93
N TYR A 42 -0.52 6.33 16.36
CA TYR A 42 -0.33 5.61 17.61
C TYR A 42 0.08 4.16 17.39
N ASP A 43 0.96 3.68 18.26
CA ASP A 43 1.22 2.27 18.43
C ASP A 43 1.32 1.91 19.90
N PHE A 44 0.82 0.72 20.25
CA PHE A 44 0.75 0.25 21.61
C PHE A 44 1.32 -1.16 21.71
N MET A 45 2.28 -1.32 22.60
CA MET A 45 2.81 -2.63 22.93
C MET A 45 2.81 -2.84 24.43
N LYS A 46 2.73 -4.11 24.83
CA LYS A 46 2.79 -4.54 26.21
C LYS A 46 3.97 -5.47 26.42
N ILE A 47 4.74 -5.15 27.43
CA ILE A 47 5.75 -6.03 28.01
C ILE A 47 5.01 -7.08 28.84
N VAL A 48 4.96 -8.31 28.34
CA VAL A 48 4.43 -9.47 29.04
C VAL A 48 5.62 -10.35 29.42
N PRO A 49 5.97 -10.44 30.72
CA PRO A 49 7.03 -11.33 31.17
C PRO A 49 6.77 -12.75 30.67
N GLY A 50 7.64 -13.27 29.81
CA GLY A 50 7.58 -14.65 29.35
C GLY A 50 8.11 -15.62 30.40
N SER A 51 7.71 -16.89 30.32
CA SER A 51 8.35 -18.01 31.04
C SER A 51 9.34 -18.79 30.16
N LYS A 52 9.47 -18.43 28.87
CA LYS A 52 10.33 -19.07 27.85
C LYS A 52 10.79 -18.05 26.81
N ASP A 53 11.87 -18.39 26.10
CA ASP A 53 12.38 -17.67 24.94
C ASP A 53 11.26 -17.36 23.91
N ALA A 54 11.30 -16.17 23.33
CA ALA A 54 10.31 -15.58 22.42
C ALA A 54 9.55 -16.57 21.50
N PHE A 55 8.26 -16.34 21.26
CA PHE A 55 7.59 -16.91 20.07
C PHE A 55 8.33 -16.39 18.82
N ALA A 56 8.96 -17.30 18.08
CA ALA A 56 9.88 -17.04 16.96
C ALA A 56 11.27 -16.43 17.28
N GLY A 57 11.72 -16.40 18.54
CA GLY A 57 13.15 -16.23 18.90
C GLY A 57 13.82 -14.88 18.56
N ARG A 58 13.09 -13.87 18.08
CA ARG A 58 13.72 -12.61 17.63
C ARG A 58 14.03 -11.69 18.80
N ALA A 59 15.32 -11.44 19.00
CA ALA A 59 15.81 -10.31 19.79
C ALA A 59 15.81 -9.05 18.91
N PHE A 60 15.30 -7.94 19.45
CA PHE A 60 15.33 -6.64 18.79
C PHE A 60 15.34 -5.52 19.85
N THR A 61 15.68 -4.31 19.43
CA THR A 61 15.78 -3.16 20.32
C THR A 61 14.69 -2.16 19.98
N ILE A 62 14.07 -1.61 21.01
CA ILE A 62 13.06 -0.55 20.89
C ILE A 62 13.67 0.75 21.44
N ARG A 63 13.69 1.79 20.61
CA ARG A 63 14.12 3.12 21.03
C ARG A 63 13.05 3.74 21.91
N LEU A 64 13.45 4.17 23.10
CA LEU A 64 12.60 4.90 24.04
C LEU A 64 12.75 6.42 23.86
N ALA A 65 11.71 7.15 24.26
CA ALA A 65 11.65 8.61 24.14
C ALA A 65 12.70 9.33 25.00
N ASP A 66 13.20 8.69 26.05
CA ASP A 66 14.30 9.20 26.89
C ASP A 66 15.70 9.00 26.24
N GLY A 67 15.73 8.43 25.03
CA GLY A 67 16.96 8.14 24.28
C GLY A 67 17.58 6.78 24.60
N SER A 68 17.07 6.06 25.60
CA SER A 68 17.54 4.72 25.94
C SER A 68 17.00 3.65 24.99
N ASP A 69 17.64 2.49 25.02
CA ASP A 69 17.30 1.34 24.20
C ASP A 69 16.75 0.23 25.09
N PHE A 70 15.56 -0.29 24.77
CA PHE A 70 14.94 -1.40 25.46
C PHE A 70 15.12 -2.69 24.65
N GLU A 71 15.94 -3.59 25.17
CA GLU A 71 16.16 -4.90 24.58
C GLU A 71 14.95 -5.80 24.78
N CYS A 72 14.41 -6.29 23.66
CA CYS A 72 13.25 -7.17 23.60
C CYS A 72 13.71 -8.56 23.22
N THR A 73 13.48 -9.52 24.09
CA THR A 73 13.88 -10.93 23.95
C THR A 73 12.65 -11.85 23.92
N GLY A 74 11.54 -11.38 23.33
CA GLY A 74 10.29 -12.14 23.22
C GLY A 74 9.14 -11.75 24.15
N GLN A 75 9.35 -10.77 25.00
CA GLN A 75 8.39 -10.33 26.01
C GLN A 75 7.50 -9.19 25.54
N VAL A 76 7.50 -8.80 24.26
CA VAL A 76 6.75 -7.62 23.78
C VAL A 76 5.72 -8.00 22.73
N TRP A 77 4.48 -7.58 22.95
CA TRP A 77 3.33 -7.89 22.10
C TRP A 77 2.58 -6.63 21.73
N SER A 78 2.09 -6.54 20.50
CA SER A 78 1.10 -5.52 20.14
C SER A 78 -0.14 -5.70 21.00
N CYS A 79 -0.69 -4.61 21.50
CA CYS A 79 -1.91 -4.61 22.31
C CYS A 79 -2.86 -3.50 21.87
N GLY A 80 -4.11 -3.58 22.32
CA GLY A 80 -5.01 -2.43 22.23
C GLY A 80 -4.57 -1.31 23.18
N GLY A 81 -4.92 -0.08 22.82
CA GLY A 81 -4.75 1.10 23.66
C GLY A 81 -5.84 2.11 23.39
N SER A 82 -6.07 3.02 24.34
CA SER A 82 -6.95 4.17 24.15
C SER A 82 -6.15 5.44 24.43
N PRO A 83 -5.77 6.21 23.39
CA PRO A 83 -5.01 7.44 23.57
C PRO A 83 -5.85 8.61 24.10
N GLY A 84 -7.11 8.39 24.48
CA GLY A 84 -8.04 9.45 24.90
C GLY A 84 -8.64 10.27 23.75
N VAL A 85 -8.33 9.90 22.51
CA VAL A 85 -8.92 10.46 21.28
C VAL A 85 -9.58 9.34 20.47
N GLN A 86 -10.49 9.70 19.57
CA GLN A 86 -11.11 8.73 18.67
C GLN A 86 -10.08 8.30 17.61
N THR A 87 -9.83 6.99 17.52
CA THR A 87 -8.87 6.43 16.57
C THR A 87 -9.51 5.45 15.60
N LEU A 88 -8.90 5.30 14.43
CA LEU A 88 -9.25 4.31 13.41
C LEU A 88 -8.04 3.45 13.06
N GLN A 89 -8.25 2.14 12.85
CA GLN A 89 -7.26 1.27 12.23
C GLN A 89 -7.29 1.47 10.71
N VAL A 90 -6.14 1.86 10.15
CA VAL A 90 -5.99 2.13 8.72
C VAL A 90 -4.72 1.47 8.19
N GLY A 91 -4.66 1.26 6.88
CA GLY A 91 -3.39 0.93 6.23
C GLY A 91 -2.58 2.19 5.97
N VAL A 92 -1.27 2.18 6.23
CA VAL A 92 -0.33 3.28 5.93
C VAL A 92 0.80 2.78 5.05
N GLY A 93 1.29 3.66 4.17
CA GLY A 93 2.47 3.38 3.35
C GLY A 93 3.00 4.65 2.72
N THR A 94 4.21 4.60 2.19
CA THR A 94 4.82 5.67 1.40
C THR A 94 4.95 5.25 -0.06
N ILE A 95 5.18 6.19 -0.98
CA ILE A 95 5.43 5.86 -2.39
C ILE A 95 6.63 4.88 -2.48
N GLU A 96 7.67 5.14 -1.70
CA GLU A 96 8.86 4.28 -1.65
C GLU A 96 8.50 2.85 -1.18
N SER A 97 7.76 2.71 -0.07
CA SER A 97 7.42 1.39 0.47
C SER A 97 6.54 0.60 -0.50
N LEU A 98 5.52 1.25 -1.07
CA LEU A 98 4.58 0.63 -2.01
C LEU A 98 5.22 0.27 -3.35
N SER A 99 6.26 1.00 -3.77
CA SER A 99 7.01 0.69 -5.00
C SER A 99 7.81 -0.62 -4.91
N ARG A 100 8.26 -0.96 -3.69
CA ARG A 100 9.01 -2.19 -3.38
C ARG A 100 8.06 -3.38 -3.25
N CYS A 101 7.01 -3.21 -2.44
CA CYS A 101 5.98 -4.21 -2.23
C CYS A 101 4.65 -3.48 -1.98
N TYR A 102 3.62 -3.77 -2.77
CA TYR A 102 2.33 -3.09 -2.68
C TYR A 102 1.50 -3.58 -1.50
N VAL A 103 1.97 -3.29 -0.28
CA VAL A 103 1.38 -3.68 0.99
C VAL A 103 1.38 -2.48 1.91
N PHE A 104 0.19 -2.11 2.39
CA PHE A 104 0.04 -1.13 3.46
C PHE A 104 0.28 -1.81 4.82
N SER A 105 1.02 -1.15 5.69
CA SER A 105 1.20 -1.58 7.09
C SER A 105 0.02 -1.10 7.93
N SER A 106 -0.41 -1.84 8.94
CA SER A 106 -1.48 -1.38 9.83
C SER A 106 -0.97 -0.23 10.72
N ALA A 107 -1.81 0.77 10.98
CA ALA A 107 -1.57 1.82 11.97
C ALA A 107 -2.87 2.24 12.65
N THR A 108 -2.75 2.66 13.91
CA THR A 108 -3.82 3.32 14.66
C THR A 108 -3.68 4.83 14.48
N VAL A 109 -4.69 5.52 13.95
CA VAL A 109 -4.58 6.95 13.61
C VAL A 109 -5.72 7.73 14.22
N ASP A 110 -5.43 8.95 14.71
CA ASP A 110 -6.44 9.92 15.11
C ASP A 110 -7.39 10.22 13.94
N VAL A 111 -8.69 10.04 14.16
CA VAL A 111 -9.72 10.31 13.15
C VAL A 111 -9.72 11.78 12.72
N ALA A 112 -9.32 12.70 13.61
CA ALA A 112 -9.26 14.12 13.30
C ALA A 112 -8.33 14.43 12.12
N LEU A 113 -7.17 13.75 12.02
CA LEU A 113 -6.21 13.97 10.93
C LEU A 113 -6.78 13.57 9.57
N ILE A 114 -7.52 12.47 9.53
CA ILE A 114 -8.15 11.99 8.31
C ILE A 114 -9.27 12.96 7.91
N ASN A 115 -10.08 13.39 8.86
CA ASN A 115 -11.17 14.34 8.62
C ASN A 115 -10.66 15.72 8.17
N GLU A 116 -9.56 16.21 8.74
CA GLU A 116 -8.91 17.45 8.32
C GLU A 116 -8.47 17.36 6.85
N TRP A 117 -7.82 16.26 6.47
CA TRP A 117 -7.43 16.04 5.08
C TRP A 117 -8.66 15.97 4.15
N LEU A 118 -9.71 15.24 4.56
CA LEU A 118 -10.95 15.08 3.79
C LEU A 118 -11.81 16.36 3.70
N ALA A 119 -11.61 17.33 4.59
CA ALA A 119 -12.31 18.61 4.53
C ALA A 119 -11.86 19.44 3.31
N GLU A 120 -10.62 19.25 2.88
CA GLU A 120 -9.99 20.01 1.80
C GLU A 120 -9.80 19.19 0.51
N ASN A 121 -9.89 17.85 0.60
CA ASN A 121 -9.52 16.96 -0.49
C ASN A 121 -10.57 15.86 -0.75
N LYS A 122 -10.72 15.45 -2.01
CA LYS A 122 -11.51 14.28 -2.40
C LYS A 122 -10.66 13.02 -2.21
N PRO A 123 -11.16 11.98 -1.49
CA PRO A 123 -10.43 10.73 -1.36
C PRO A 123 -10.38 9.97 -2.69
N SER A 124 -9.31 9.22 -2.87
CA SER A 124 -9.17 8.26 -3.95
C SER A 124 -9.99 7.00 -3.66
N ARG A 125 -10.49 6.34 -4.70
CA ARG A 125 -11.23 5.07 -4.61
C ARG A 125 -10.44 3.89 -5.15
N ARG A 126 -9.31 4.16 -5.81
CA ARG A 126 -8.45 3.15 -6.41
C ARG A 126 -7.43 2.62 -5.42
N TYR A 127 -7.71 1.46 -4.83
CA TYR A 127 -6.77 0.79 -3.91
C TYR A 127 -5.37 0.62 -4.50
N TYR A 128 -5.25 0.30 -5.80
CA TYR A 128 -3.98 0.07 -6.49
C TYR A 128 -3.42 1.32 -7.20
N LYS A 129 -3.88 2.54 -6.86
CA LYS A 129 -3.47 3.80 -7.52
C LYS A 129 -1.96 3.98 -7.63
N TYR A 130 -1.22 3.53 -6.62
CA TYR A 130 0.23 3.70 -6.53
C TYR A 130 1.02 2.45 -6.95
N ASP A 131 0.36 1.41 -7.47
CA ASP A 131 1.05 0.24 -8.01
C ASP A 131 1.50 0.56 -9.45
N LYS A 132 2.80 0.39 -9.73
CA LYS A 132 3.36 0.51 -11.08
C LYS A 132 2.65 -0.38 -12.12
N ARG A 133 2.04 -1.48 -11.67
CA ARG A 133 1.28 -2.43 -12.49
C ARG A 133 -0.08 -1.89 -12.94
N GLU A 134 -0.56 -0.79 -12.38
CA GLU A 134 -1.85 -0.18 -12.76
C GLU A 134 -1.70 0.90 -13.84
N THR A 135 -0.79 0.67 -14.79
CA THR A 135 -0.56 1.54 -15.95
C THR A 135 -0.56 0.72 -17.25
N VAL A 136 -1.06 1.30 -18.34
CA VAL A 136 -1.08 0.62 -19.65
C VAL A 136 0.35 0.43 -20.15
N GLU A 137 1.23 1.38 -19.85
CA GLU A 137 2.64 1.42 -20.18
C GLU A 137 3.39 0.23 -19.58
N TYR A 138 3.12 -0.11 -18.31
CA TYR A 138 3.73 -1.28 -17.67
C TYR A 138 3.36 -2.58 -18.40
N TRP A 139 2.07 -2.75 -18.72
CA TRP A 139 1.61 -3.96 -19.41
C TRP A 139 2.09 -4.02 -20.87
N ASP A 140 2.22 -2.88 -21.56
CA ASP A 140 2.77 -2.82 -22.92
C ASP A 140 4.26 -3.20 -22.90
N ALA A 141 5.03 -2.66 -21.95
CA ALA A 141 6.43 -3.01 -21.75
C ALA A 141 6.60 -4.51 -21.42
N LEU A 142 5.75 -5.05 -20.54
CA LEU A 142 5.73 -6.48 -20.22
C LEU A 142 5.41 -7.32 -21.47
N TRP A 143 4.43 -6.92 -22.28
CA TRP A 143 4.10 -7.61 -23.52
C TRP A 143 5.30 -7.66 -24.46
N ARG A 144 5.95 -6.52 -24.69
CA ARG A 144 7.12 -6.44 -25.56
C ARG A 144 8.25 -7.37 -25.10
N ARG A 145 8.50 -7.43 -23.80
CA ARG A 145 9.58 -8.22 -23.20
C ARG A 145 9.29 -9.71 -23.23
N GLU A 146 8.12 -10.12 -22.72
CA GLU A 146 7.76 -11.55 -22.53
C GLU A 146 7.23 -12.19 -23.82
N LYS A 147 6.91 -11.39 -24.84
CA LYS A 147 6.41 -11.86 -26.15
C LYS A 147 5.17 -12.76 -26.06
N TRP A 148 4.36 -12.60 -25.01
CA TRP A 148 3.08 -13.30 -24.83
C TRP A 148 2.02 -12.85 -25.84
N GLY A 149 0.90 -13.57 -25.96
CA GLY A 149 -0.19 -13.27 -26.87
C GLY A 149 -0.25 -14.16 -28.12
N ASP A 150 -1.43 -14.24 -28.70
CA ASP A 150 -1.72 -15.19 -29.78
C ASP A 150 -1.26 -14.64 -31.12
N LYS A 151 -0.56 -15.45 -31.90
CA LYS A 151 -0.24 -15.12 -33.30
C LYS A 151 -1.54 -15.02 -34.08
N VAL A 152 -1.71 -13.93 -34.79
CA VAL A 152 -2.87 -13.68 -35.66
C VAL A 152 -2.43 -13.48 -37.10
N SER A 153 -3.29 -13.87 -38.04
CA SER A 153 -3.02 -13.63 -39.45
C SER A 153 -3.00 -12.13 -39.77
N PRO A 154 -2.27 -11.69 -40.81
CA PRO A 154 -2.26 -10.28 -41.21
C PRO A 154 -3.66 -9.73 -41.52
N ALA A 155 -4.56 -10.55 -42.09
CA ALA A 155 -5.94 -10.16 -42.34
C ALA A 155 -6.70 -9.90 -41.04
N ARG A 156 -6.60 -10.81 -40.06
CA ARG A 156 -7.20 -10.64 -38.74
C ARG A 156 -6.64 -9.43 -38.00
N ALA A 157 -5.33 -9.22 -38.06
CA ALA A 157 -4.66 -8.06 -37.47
C ALA A 157 -5.21 -6.73 -38.03
N ARG A 158 -5.46 -6.63 -39.35
CA ARG A 158 -6.09 -5.45 -39.95
C ARG A 158 -7.50 -5.20 -39.42
N THR A 159 -8.32 -6.24 -39.34
CA THR A 159 -9.69 -6.14 -38.78
C THR A 159 -9.67 -5.68 -37.32
N LEU A 160 -8.74 -6.22 -36.54
CA LEU A 160 -8.56 -5.87 -35.13
C LEU A 160 -8.10 -4.41 -34.96
N ARG A 161 -7.12 -3.93 -35.74
CA ARG A 161 -6.70 -2.51 -35.71
C ARG A 161 -7.85 -1.55 -36.01
N LYS A 162 -8.74 -1.89 -36.95
CA LYS A 162 -9.94 -1.06 -37.23
C LYS A 162 -10.88 -0.93 -36.04
N ARG A 163 -10.83 -1.87 -35.07
CA ARG A 163 -11.59 -1.82 -33.81
C ARG A 163 -10.84 -1.09 -32.70
N GLY A 164 -9.65 -0.52 -32.98
CA GLY A 164 -8.85 0.21 -32.00
C GLY A 164 -8.06 -0.68 -31.02
N VAL A 165 -8.01 -2.00 -31.24
CA VAL A 165 -7.22 -2.88 -30.37
C VAL A 165 -5.73 -2.83 -30.70
N THR A 166 -4.92 -3.12 -29.70
CA THR A 166 -3.46 -3.12 -29.79
C THR A 166 -2.98 -4.38 -30.49
N ILE A 167 -2.19 -4.22 -31.55
CA ILE A 167 -1.56 -5.32 -32.27
C ILE A 167 -0.05 -5.13 -32.20
N PHE A 168 0.63 -6.14 -31.69
CA PHE A 168 2.07 -6.16 -31.59
C PHE A 168 2.70 -6.97 -32.74
N ARG A 169 3.95 -6.68 -33.08
CA ARG A 169 4.74 -7.50 -34.01
C ARG A 169 6.17 -7.55 -33.50
N HIS A 170 6.65 -8.74 -33.17
CA HIS A 170 8.06 -8.94 -32.84
C HIS A 170 8.87 -9.04 -34.13
N ASP A 171 10.16 -8.72 -34.08
CA ASP A 171 11.03 -8.74 -35.25
C ASP A 171 11.00 -10.12 -35.92
N GLY A 172 10.67 -10.13 -37.21
CA GLY A 172 10.51 -11.36 -38.01
C GLY A 172 9.27 -12.21 -37.68
N SER A 173 8.41 -11.82 -36.74
CA SER A 173 7.24 -12.62 -36.34
C SER A 173 5.95 -12.22 -37.05
N SER A 174 4.99 -13.16 -37.02
CA SER A 174 3.58 -12.85 -37.28
C SER A 174 3.07 -11.81 -36.27
N PRO A 175 2.09 -10.97 -36.63
CA PRO A 175 1.42 -10.09 -35.68
C PRO A 175 0.84 -10.89 -34.51
N SER A 176 0.87 -10.34 -33.32
CA SER A 176 0.29 -10.92 -32.11
C SER A 176 -0.78 -10.02 -31.50
N TRP A 177 -1.74 -10.66 -30.83
CA TRP A 177 -2.84 -10.01 -30.14
C TRP A 177 -3.11 -10.73 -28.82
N SER A 178 -3.39 -9.99 -27.76
CA SER A 178 -3.73 -10.54 -26.46
C SER A 178 -5.09 -10.01 -25.99
N PRO A 179 -6.14 -10.86 -25.96
CA PRO A 179 -7.42 -10.50 -25.34
C PRO A 179 -7.26 -10.12 -23.86
N SER A 180 -6.30 -10.73 -23.17
CA SER A 180 -6.00 -10.44 -21.77
C SER A 180 -5.48 -9.01 -21.59
N PHE A 181 -4.57 -8.58 -22.46
CA PHE A 181 -4.05 -7.21 -22.44
C PHE A 181 -5.16 -6.18 -22.67
N GLU A 182 -6.02 -6.40 -23.67
CA GLU A 182 -7.13 -5.49 -23.95
C GLU A 182 -8.12 -5.40 -22.78
N ARG A 183 -8.41 -6.52 -22.11
CA ARG A 183 -9.22 -6.52 -20.88
C ARG A 183 -8.55 -5.71 -19.76
N LYS A 184 -7.23 -5.88 -19.54
CA LYS A 184 -6.51 -5.15 -18.50
C LYS A 184 -6.45 -3.64 -18.81
N LYS A 185 -6.26 -3.25 -20.08
CA LYS A 185 -6.33 -1.86 -20.54
C LYS A 185 -7.71 -1.24 -20.23
N ALA A 186 -8.78 -1.95 -20.56
CA ALA A 186 -10.14 -1.50 -20.24
C ALA A 186 -10.39 -1.41 -18.72
N GLN A 187 -9.87 -2.36 -17.93
CA GLN A 187 -9.96 -2.32 -16.46
C GLN A 187 -9.22 -1.10 -15.88
N ILE A 188 -8.01 -0.80 -16.36
CA ILE A 188 -7.24 0.38 -15.92
C ILE A 188 -8.01 1.66 -16.25
N ALA A 189 -8.53 1.78 -17.48
CA ALA A 189 -9.33 2.94 -17.88
C ALA A 189 -10.60 3.10 -17.01
N ALA A 190 -11.32 2.02 -16.75
CA ALA A 190 -12.49 2.02 -15.87
C ALA A 190 -12.12 2.38 -14.42
N SER A 191 -10.97 1.89 -13.95
CA SER A 191 -10.45 2.22 -12.61
C SER A 191 -10.12 3.71 -12.50
N MET A 192 -9.43 4.29 -13.49
CA MET A 192 -9.11 5.73 -13.52
C MET A 192 -10.36 6.61 -13.46
N ALA A 193 -11.47 6.17 -14.05
CA ALA A 193 -12.74 6.90 -13.99
C ALA A 193 -13.38 6.93 -12.60
N LEU A 194 -12.94 6.09 -11.64
CA LEU A 194 -13.46 6.11 -10.26
C LEU A 194 -12.94 7.32 -9.45
N ASP A 195 -11.78 7.86 -9.85
CA ASP A 195 -11.12 8.98 -9.17
C ASP A 195 -11.37 10.33 -9.86
N ALA A 196 -11.75 10.32 -11.14
CA ALA A 196 -12.22 11.51 -11.88
C ALA A 196 -13.41 12.18 -11.16
#